data_AF-A0A3B8MCN8-F1
#
_entry.id   AF-A0A3B8MCN8-F1
#
_cell.length_a   1.000
_cell.length_b   1.000
_cell.length_c   1.000
_cell.angle_alpha   90.00
_cell.angle_beta   90.00
_cell.angle_gamma   90.00
#
_symmetry.space_group_name_H-M   'P 1'
#
loop_
_entity.id
_entity.type
_entity.pdbx_description
1 polymer ?
#
loop_
_entity_poly.entity_id
_entity_poly.type
_entity_poly.pdbx_seq_one_letter_code
_entity_poly.pdbx_strand_id
1 'polypeptide(L)'
;MPDPDTAEAAVSGFDQRVDAMFRSESGKPLVRAKKEKPLGPGRGNYVRAYSYSMVGFAARCLYLDEMLDEANAGLAENAQHYLDNPLDINDRDSFHWHAKIVMRLIEMYGSGGSKHAGRITKETEALALKPIWEYVRKVSWLGKAEYEKSKTWHIYLSENHHAMSFTVC
;
A
#
# COMPACT_ATOMS: atom_id res chain seq x y z
N MET A 1 -32.05 -13.80 -19.25
CA MET A 1 -30.61 -13.49 -19.24
C MET A 1 -30.48 -12.08 -18.71
N PRO A 2 -29.75 -11.84 -17.60
CA PRO A 2 -29.53 -10.47 -17.14
C PRO A 2 -28.76 -9.68 -18.21
N ASP A 3 -29.09 -8.39 -18.31
CA ASP A 3 -28.46 -7.45 -19.23
C ASP A 3 -26.96 -7.29 -18.88
N PRO A 4 -26.02 -7.56 -19.81
CA PRO A 4 -24.58 -7.52 -19.54
C PRO A 4 -24.05 -6.15 -19.10
N ASP A 5 -24.80 -5.07 -19.30
CA ASP A 5 -24.39 -3.69 -18.99
C ASP A 5 -24.82 -3.22 -17.58
N THR A 6 -25.25 -4.12 -16.70
CA THR A 6 -25.64 -3.77 -15.32
C THR A 6 -24.45 -3.76 -14.36
N ALA A 7 -24.51 -2.89 -13.34
CA ALA A 7 -23.51 -2.85 -12.27
C ALA A 7 -23.40 -4.20 -11.54
N GLU A 8 -24.52 -4.91 -11.33
CA GLU A 8 -24.51 -6.27 -10.76
C GLU A 8 -23.79 -7.28 -11.65
N ALA A 9 -23.97 -7.22 -12.98
CA ALA A 9 -23.25 -8.09 -13.90
C ALA A 9 -21.75 -7.81 -13.91
N ALA A 10 -21.34 -6.54 -13.81
CA ALA A 10 -19.93 -6.14 -13.78
C ALA A 10 -19.18 -6.65 -12.53
N VAL A 11 -19.85 -6.70 -11.37
CA VAL A 11 -19.26 -7.20 -10.11
C VAL A 11 -19.52 -8.70 -9.88
N SER A 12 -20.35 -9.33 -10.70
CA SER A 12 -20.63 -10.76 -10.61
C SER A 12 -19.35 -11.58 -10.69
N GLY A 13 -19.16 -12.47 -9.73
CA GLY A 13 -17.99 -13.34 -9.60
C GLY A 13 -16.67 -12.62 -9.31
N PHE A 14 -16.70 -11.33 -8.91
CA PHE A 14 -15.50 -10.60 -8.54
C PHE A 14 -14.70 -11.31 -7.44
N ASP A 15 -15.36 -11.69 -6.34
CA ASP A 15 -14.70 -12.37 -5.22
C ASP A 15 -14.09 -13.71 -5.63
N GLN A 16 -14.73 -14.43 -6.56
CA GLN A 16 -14.22 -15.70 -7.10
C GLN A 16 -12.96 -15.48 -7.93
N ARG A 17 -12.91 -14.40 -8.73
CA ARG A 17 -11.70 -14.03 -9.49
C ARG A 17 -10.57 -13.58 -8.57
N VAL A 18 -10.89 -12.85 -7.50
CA VAL A 18 -9.92 -12.43 -6.47
C VAL A 18 -9.34 -13.66 -5.76
N ASP A 19 -10.20 -14.56 -5.28
CA ASP A 19 -9.79 -15.80 -4.62
C ASP A 19 -8.93 -16.67 -5.55
N ALA A 20 -9.36 -16.86 -6.81
CA ALA A 20 -8.59 -17.60 -7.81
C ALA A 20 -7.20 -16.98 -8.06
N MET A 21 -7.11 -15.65 -8.12
CA MET A 21 -5.83 -14.95 -8.28
C MET A 21 -4.90 -15.24 -7.11
N PHE A 22 -5.37 -15.07 -5.86
CA PHE A 22 -4.53 -15.35 -4.70
C PHE A 22 -4.12 -16.81 -4.61
N ARG A 23 -5.04 -17.74 -4.88
CA ARG A 23 -4.74 -19.18 -4.88
C ARG A 23 -3.73 -19.58 -5.94
N SER A 24 -3.69 -18.91 -7.10
CA SER A 24 -2.68 -19.16 -8.14
C SER A 24 -1.24 -18.85 -7.70
N GLU A 25 -1.10 -18.02 -6.67
CA GLU A 25 0.18 -17.65 -6.07
C GLU A 25 0.42 -18.36 -4.72
N SER A 26 -0.49 -19.22 -4.26
CA SER A 26 -0.40 -19.89 -2.95
C SER A 26 0.87 -20.71 -2.79
N GLY A 27 1.45 -20.70 -1.59
CA GLY A 27 2.69 -21.41 -1.26
C GLY A 27 3.98 -20.88 -1.90
N LYS A 28 3.92 -19.91 -2.83
CA LYS A 28 5.13 -19.30 -3.40
C LYS A 28 5.87 -18.47 -2.34
N PRO A 29 7.22 -18.53 -2.29
CA PRO A 29 7.99 -17.74 -1.34
C PRO A 29 8.08 -16.27 -1.76
N LEU A 30 8.44 -15.41 -0.81
CA LEU A 30 8.69 -14.00 -1.06
C LEU A 30 9.91 -13.82 -1.99
N VAL A 31 9.69 -13.26 -3.17
CA VAL A 31 10.74 -12.84 -4.10
C VAL A 31 10.85 -11.32 -4.08
N ARG A 32 11.91 -10.81 -3.47
CA ARG A 32 12.17 -9.36 -3.40
C ARG A 32 12.60 -8.84 -4.76
N ALA A 33 11.88 -7.87 -5.30
CA ALA A 33 12.36 -7.15 -6.47
C ALA A 33 13.59 -6.31 -6.11
N LYS A 34 14.43 -6.03 -7.10
CA LYS A 34 15.67 -5.28 -6.90
C LYS A 34 15.38 -3.82 -6.51
N LYS A 35 16.18 -3.29 -5.58
CA LYS A 35 16.24 -1.85 -5.27
C LYS A 35 17.07 -1.15 -6.34
N GLU A 36 16.51 -0.14 -6.99
CA GLU A 36 17.20 0.59 -8.05
C GLU A 36 17.79 1.90 -7.53
N LYS A 37 18.80 2.40 -8.25
CA LYS A 37 19.46 3.68 -7.94
C LYS A 37 18.45 4.84 -8.03
N PRO A 38 18.73 5.98 -7.38
CA PRO A 38 17.92 7.18 -7.53
C PRO A 38 17.73 7.58 -8.99
N LEU A 39 16.51 8.04 -9.33
CA LEU A 39 16.16 8.49 -10.69
C LEU A 39 16.78 9.85 -11.06
N GLY A 40 17.52 10.47 -10.15
CA GLY A 40 18.21 11.74 -10.38
C GLY A 40 19.00 12.20 -9.15
N PRO A 41 19.86 13.22 -9.30
CA PRO A 41 20.64 13.75 -8.19
C PRO A 41 19.77 14.26 -7.04
N GLY A 42 20.17 13.99 -5.79
CA GLY A 42 19.48 14.44 -4.58
C GLY A 42 18.18 13.69 -4.25
N ARG A 43 17.85 12.63 -4.99
CA ARG A 43 16.66 11.80 -4.76
C ARG A 43 16.96 10.57 -3.90
N GLY A 44 15.91 10.00 -3.31
CA GLY A 44 15.95 8.67 -2.70
C GLY A 44 16.08 7.56 -3.75
N ASN A 45 16.35 6.34 -3.31
CA ASN A 45 16.39 5.16 -4.16
C ASN A 45 15.02 4.90 -4.81
N TYR A 46 15.05 4.31 -6.01
CA TYR A 46 13.82 3.88 -6.67
C TYR A 46 13.47 2.45 -6.25
N VAL A 47 12.63 2.33 -5.21
CA VAL A 47 12.32 1.06 -4.55
C VAL A 47 10.85 0.65 -4.67
N ARG A 48 10.14 1.20 -5.66
CA ARG A 48 8.72 0.91 -5.89
C ARG A 48 8.45 -0.58 -6.10
N ALA A 49 9.15 -1.19 -7.05
CA ALA A 49 8.99 -2.62 -7.35
C ALA A 49 9.33 -3.49 -6.13
N TYR A 50 10.41 -3.13 -5.42
CA TYR A 50 10.78 -3.76 -4.14
C TYR A 50 9.62 -3.71 -3.15
N SER A 51 9.03 -2.54 -2.90
CA SER A 51 7.86 -2.41 -2.01
C SER A 51 6.65 -3.23 -2.48
N TYR A 52 6.31 -3.19 -3.78
CA TYR A 52 5.19 -3.98 -4.30
C TYR A 52 5.40 -5.49 -4.17
N SER A 53 6.64 -5.98 -4.29
CA SER A 53 6.94 -7.39 -4.06
C SER A 53 6.63 -7.83 -2.63
N MET A 54 6.89 -6.95 -1.64
CA MET A 54 6.62 -7.22 -0.22
C MET A 54 5.12 -7.16 0.10
N VAL A 55 4.43 -6.08 -0.32
CA VAL A 55 3.01 -5.91 0.01
C VAL A 55 2.11 -6.85 -0.79
N GLY A 56 2.49 -7.24 -2.01
CA GLY A 56 1.76 -8.22 -2.79
C GLY A 56 1.85 -9.62 -2.18
N PHE A 57 3.05 -10.04 -1.78
CA PHE A 57 3.26 -11.27 -1.03
C PHE A 57 2.45 -11.28 0.28
N ALA A 58 2.56 -10.21 1.08
CA ALA A 58 1.84 -10.09 2.34
C ALA A 58 0.32 -10.11 2.12
N ALA A 59 -0.22 -9.41 1.13
CA ALA A 59 -1.65 -9.41 0.83
C ALA A 59 -2.19 -10.81 0.57
N ARG A 60 -1.47 -11.62 -0.23
CA ARG A 60 -1.81 -13.02 -0.49
C ARG A 60 -1.78 -13.84 0.79
N CYS A 61 -0.68 -13.79 1.54
CA CYS A 61 -0.49 -14.53 2.79
C CYS A 61 -1.61 -14.23 3.80
N LEU A 62 -1.88 -12.95 4.01
CA LEU A 62 -2.89 -12.47 4.95
C LEU A 62 -4.31 -12.84 4.50
N TYR A 63 -4.57 -12.88 3.18
CA TYR A 63 -5.85 -13.31 2.64
C TYR A 63 -6.08 -14.82 2.83
N LEU A 64 -5.10 -15.63 2.44
CA LEU A 64 -5.18 -17.11 2.46
C LEU A 64 -4.86 -17.75 3.81
N ASP A 65 -4.40 -16.98 4.80
CA ASP A 65 -3.95 -17.48 6.10
C ASP A 65 -2.72 -18.39 6.03
N GLU A 66 -1.78 -18.05 5.15
CA GLU A 66 -0.56 -18.83 4.94
C GLU A 66 0.68 -17.96 5.15
N MET A 67 1.79 -18.56 5.60
CA MET A 67 3.10 -17.90 5.71
C MET A 67 3.03 -16.55 6.45
N LEU A 68 2.28 -16.51 7.55
CA LEU A 68 2.02 -15.27 8.29
C LEU A 68 3.31 -14.69 8.89
N ASP A 69 4.21 -15.53 9.38
CA ASP A 69 5.49 -15.09 9.94
C ASP A 69 6.34 -14.40 8.86
N GLU A 70 6.40 -14.97 7.65
CA GLU A 70 7.11 -14.39 6.52
C GLU A 70 6.43 -13.12 6.00
N ALA A 71 5.09 -13.07 6.03
CA ALA A 71 4.34 -11.88 5.64
C ALA A 71 4.62 -10.71 6.60
N ASN A 72 4.60 -11.00 7.91
CA ASN A 72 4.94 -10.03 8.94
C ASN A 72 6.40 -9.58 8.82
N ALA A 73 7.33 -10.51 8.64
CA ALA A 73 8.74 -10.18 8.41
C ALA A 73 8.94 -9.33 7.15
N GLY A 74 8.21 -9.60 6.07
CA GLY A 74 8.25 -8.80 4.85
C GLY A 74 7.71 -7.38 5.05
N LEU A 75 6.60 -7.22 5.75
CA LEU A 75 6.07 -5.88 6.08
C LEU A 75 7.02 -5.11 7.00
N ALA A 76 7.58 -5.78 8.01
CA ALA A 76 8.56 -5.21 8.93
C ALA A 76 9.85 -4.78 8.20
N GLU A 77 10.40 -5.63 7.34
CA GLU A 77 11.57 -5.31 6.52
C GLU A 77 11.31 -4.14 5.59
N ASN A 78 10.12 -4.08 4.98
CA ASN A 78 9.76 -2.95 4.12
C ASN A 78 9.68 -1.65 4.91
N ALA A 79 9.05 -1.67 6.09
CA ALA A 79 8.97 -0.51 6.95
C ALA A 79 10.36 -0.05 7.42
N GLN A 80 11.20 -0.98 7.87
CA GLN A 80 12.56 -0.69 8.35
C GLN A 80 13.43 -0.08 7.25
N HIS A 81 13.32 -0.54 6.01
CA HIS A 81 14.05 0.05 4.89
C HIS A 81 13.79 1.56 4.77
N TYR A 82 12.55 2.02 4.90
CA TYR A 82 12.23 3.45 4.83
C TYR A 82 12.73 4.23 6.04
N LEU A 83 12.73 3.63 7.23
CA LEU A 83 13.31 4.24 8.43
C LEU A 83 14.83 4.41 8.29
N ASP A 84 15.51 3.43 7.70
CA ASP A 84 16.95 3.47 7.45
C ASP A 84 17.33 4.39 6.26
N ASN A 85 16.39 4.64 5.35
CA ASN A 85 16.60 5.41 4.12
C ASN A 85 15.58 6.57 4.04
N PRO A 86 15.72 7.62 4.87
CA PRO A 86 14.69 8.66 5.01
C PRO A 86 14.46 9.50 3.74
N LEU A 87 15.41 9.51 2.78
CA LEU A 87 15.20 10.12 1.46
C LEU A 87 14.16 9.34 0.63
N ASP A 88 14.05 8.03 0.84
CA ASP A 88 13.15 7.14 0.10
C ASP A 88 11.70 7.34 0.57
N ILE A 89 11.48 7.81 1.80
CA ILE A 89 10.16 8.18 2.34
C ILE A 89 9.55 9.33 1.53
N ASN A 90 10.33 10.36 1.23
CA ASN A 90 9.84 11.58 0.59
C ASN A 90 9.93 11.54 -0.93
N ASP A 91 10.57 10.53 -1.50
CA ASP A 91 10.70 10.43 -2.95
C ASP A 91 9.33 10.18 -3.58
N ARG A 92 8.97 11.03 -4.55
CA ARG A 92 7.67 10.99 -5.25
C ARG A 92 7.43 9.70 -6.01
N ASP A 93 8.45 8.88 -6.24
CA ASP A 93 8.34 7.67 -7.02
C ASP A 93 8.44 6.40 -6.15
N SER A 94 8.43 6.55 -4.82
CA SER A 94 8.71 5.48 -3.87
C SER A 94 7.59 5.25 -2.84
N PHE A 95 7.71 5.78 -1.62
CA PHE A 95 6.94 5.33 -0.45
C PHE A 95 5.40 5.42 -0.61
N HIS A 96 4.86 6.57 -1.03
CA HIS A 96 3.41 6.78 -1.03
C HIS A 96 2.62 5.87 -2.00
N TRP A 97 3.28 5.27 -2.99
CA TRP A 97 2.64 4.38 -3.97
C TRP A 97 2.08 3.11 -3.33
N HIS A 98 2.76 2.57 -2.32
CA HIS A 98 2.35 1.34 -1.63
C HIS A 98 1.82 1.60 -0.21
N ALA A 99 2.07 2.77 0.39
CA ALA A 99 1.64 3.09 1.76
C ALA A 99 0.13 2.87 1.98
N LYS A 100 -0.72 3.21 0.99
CA LYS A 100 -2.17 2.96 1.05
C LYS A 100 -2.52 1.47 1.16
N ILE A 101 -1.73 0.60 0.54
CA ILE A 101 -1.94 -0.86 0.58
C ILE A 101 -1.58 -1.35 1.97
N VAL A 102 -0.45 -0.91 2.54
CA VAL A 102 -0.06 -1.24 3.92
C VAL A 102 -1.15 -0.84 4.91
N MET A 103 -1.69 0.37 4.80
CA MET A 103 -2.80 0.83 5.64
C MET A 103 -4.05 -0.04 5.49
N ARG A 104 -4.41 -0.41 4.25
CA ARG A 104 -5.56 -1.29 4.01
C ARG A 104 -5.35 -2.69 4.58
N LEU A 105 -4.14 -3.23 4.49
CA LEU A 105 -3.79 -4.50 5.12
C LEU A 105 -3.90 -4.41 6.64
N ILE A 106 -3.44 -3.32 7.28
CA ILE A 106 -3.61 -3.09 8.72
C ILE A 106 -5.09 -2.99 9.09
N GLU A 107 -5.90 -2.26 8.32
CA GLU A 107 -7.34 -2.14 8.56
C GLU A 107 -8.08 -3.50 8.47
N MET A 108 -7.63 -4.39 7.58
CA MET A 108 -8.24 -5.71 7.39
C MET A 108 -7.71 -6.75 8.37
N TYR A 109 -6.42 -6.68 8.72
CA TYR A 109 -5.68 -7.79 9.32
C TYR A 109 -4.82 -7.42 10.55
N GLY A 110 -4.72 -6.14 10.90
CA GLY A 110 -4.04 -5.65 12.10
C GLY A 110 -4.73 -6.04 13.40
N SER A 111 -4.29 -5.44 14.50
CA SER A 111 -4.79 -5.75 15.85
C SER A 111 -6.31 -5.62 15.99
N GLY A 112 -6.91 -4.67 15.28
CA GLY A 112 -8.37 -4.47 15.20
C GLY A 112 -8.98 -4.83 13.85
N GLY A 113 -8.34 -5.74 13.10
CA GLY A 113 -8.65 -6.02 11.71
C GLY A 113 -10.11 -6.40 11.43
N SER A 114 -10.70 -5.79 10.40
CA SER A 114 -12.10 -5.97 9.99
C SER A 114 -12.40 -7.29 9.27
N LYS A 115 -11.38 -7.98 8.75
CA LYS A 115 -11.52 -9.28 8.09
C LYS A 115 -11.02 -10.41 8.97
N HIS A 116 -9.81 -10.28 9.51
CA HIS A 116 -9.29 -11.21 10.51
C HIS A 116 -8.26 -10.50 11.38
N ALA A 117 -8.66 -10.14 12.59
CA ALA A 117 -7.77 -9.47 13.53
C ALA A 117 -6.53 -10.31 13.84
N GLY A 118 -5.37 -9.65 13.93
CA GLY A 118 -4.13 -10.23 14.43
C GLY A 118 -3.32 -11.08 13.43
N ARG A 119 -3.71 -11.15 12.14
CA ARG A 119 -2.85 -11.78 11.12
C ARG A 119 -1.60 -10.94 10.84
N ILE A 120 -1.69 -9.62 11.03
CA ILE A 120 -0.52 -8.76 11.23
C ILE A 120 -0.29 -8.64 12.73
N THR A 121 0.92 -8.92 13.19
CA THR A 121 1.28 -8.83 14.61
C THR A 121 1.32 -7.38 15.07
N LYS A 122 1.13 -7.17 16.38
CA LYS A 122 1.17 -5.83 16.99
C LYS A 122 2.50 -5.12 16.72
N GLU A 123 3.59 -5.88 16.75
CA GLU A 123 4.94 -5.38 16.55
C GLU A 123 5.14 -4.92 15.09
N THR A 124 4.66 -5.73 14.13
CA THR A 124 4.74 -5.40 12.71
C THR A 124 3.84 -4.21 12.37
N GLU A 125 2.62 -4.18 12.89
CA GLU A 125 1.69 -3.06 12.74
C GLU A 125 2.32 -1.76 13.26
N ALA A 126 2.84 -1.78 14.50
CA ALA A 126 3.47 -0.61 15.10
C ALA A 126 4.69 -0.14 14.30
N LEU A 127 5.50 -1.06 13.77
CA LEU A 127 6.66 -0.72 12.93
C LEU A 127 6.23 -0.13 11.59
N ALA A 128 5.24 -0.73 10.92
CA ALA A 128 4.72 -0.30 9.62
C ALA A 128 4.08 1.10 9.66
N LEU A 129 3.49 1.49 10.79
CA LEU A 129 2.92 2.83 10.98
C LEU A 129 3.97 3.94 11.10
N LYS A 130 5.21 3.64 11.53
CA LYS A 130 6.27 4.66 11.70
C LYS A 130 6.64 5.40 10.41
N PRO A 131 7.00 4.73 9.30
CA PRO A 131 7.33 5.45 8.07
C PRO A 131 6.10 6.17 7.48
N ILE A 132 4.88 5.68 7.72
CA ILE A 132 3.63 6.36 7.34
C ILE A 132 3.52 7.69 8.09
N TRP A 133 3.72 7.66 9.41
CA TRP A 133 3.73 8.87 10.22
C TRP A 133 4.82 9.86 9.80
N GLU A 134 6.04 9.38 9.55
CA GLU A 134 7.13 10.22 9.07
C GLU A 134 6.83 10.86 7.71
N TYR A 135 6.17 10.15 6.81
CA TYR A 135 5.72 10.71 5.54
C TYR A 135 4.68 11.80 5.77
N VAL A 136 3.59 11.50 6.48
CA VAL A 136 2.47 12.43 6.73
C VAL A 136 2.97 13.69 7.42
N ARG A 137 3.80 13.57 8.48
CA ARG A 137 4.40 14.71 9.18
C ARG A 137 5.21 15.63 8.25
N LYS A 138 5.78 15.08 7.17
CA LYS A 138 6.59 15.80 6.18
C LYS A 138 5.83 16.24 4.93
N VAL A 139 4.53 15.97 4.80
CA VAL A 139 3.77 16.42 3.62
C VAL A 139 2.37 16.94 3.92
N SER A 140 1.80 16.69 5.08
CA SER A 140 0.43 17.05 5.45
C SER A 140 0.43 18.32 6.30
N TRP A 141 0.51 19.48 5.63
CA TRP A 141 0.33 20.80 6.27
C TRP A 141 -0.34 21.79 5.32
N LEU A 142 -1.03 22.77 5.91
CA LEU A 142 -1.83 23.76 5.18
C LEU A 142 -1.04 24.52 4.11
N GLY A 143 0.22 24.89 4.38
CA GLY A 143 1.08 25.56 3.41
C GLY A 143 1.43 24.73 2.16
N LYS A 144 1.15 23.42 2.14
CA LYS A 144 1.28 22.57 0.94
C LYS A 144 -0.05 22.42 0.19
N ALA A 145 -1.18 22.73 0.83
CA ALA A 145 -2.46 22.77 0.17
C ALA A 145 -2.50 24.01 -0.74
N GLU A 146 -2.65 23.81 -2.04
CA GLU A 146 -3.04 24.92 -2.93
C GLU A 146 -4.58 24.90 -3.04
N TYR A 147 -5.16 25.96 -2.51
CA TYR A 147 -6.60 26.21 -2.55
C TYR A 147 -6.92 27.58 -3.16
N GLU A 148 -5.91 28.44 -3.32
CA GLU A 148 -6.07 29.82 -3.73
C GLU A 148 -6.38 29.95 -5.22
N LYS A 149 -5.68 29.22 -6.09
CA LYS A 149 -5.86 29.27 -7.56
C LYS A 149 -6.89 28.27 -8.03
N SER A 150 -6.84 27.04 -7.54
CA SER A 150 -7.72 25.97 -8.00
C SER A 150 -9.13 26.11 -7.45
N LYS A 151 -9.35 26.93 -6.40
CA LYS A 151 -10.62 27.07 -5.66
C LYS A 151 -11.25 25.73 -5.25
N THR A 152 -10.45 24.67 -5.30
CA THR A 152 -10.81 23.28 -5.08
C THR A 152 -9.64 22.64 -4.37
N TRP A 153 -9.83 21.46 -3.82
CA TRP A 153 -8.72 20.68 -3.28
C TRP A 153 -7.98 19.90 -4.38
N HIS A 154 -8.32 20.12 -5.66
CA HIS A 154 -7.83 19.34 -6.79
C HIS A 154 -6.50 19.91 -7.32
N ILE A 155 -5.40 19.28 -6.92
CA ILE A 155 -4.09 19.49 -7.52
C ILE A 155 -3.52 18.13 -7.85
N TYR A 156 -2.98 18.00 -9.05
CA TYR A 156 -2.15 16.87 -9.40
C TYR A 156 -0.97 16.79 -8.40
N LEU A 157 -0.91 15.69 -7.62
CA LEU A 157 0.01 15.47 -6.49
C LEU A 157 -0.34 16.15 -5.14
N SER A 158 -1.53 16.75 -4.95
CA SER A 158 -2.01 17.03 -3.59
C SER A 158 -2.52 15.77 -2.90
N GLU A 159 -2.58 15.84 -1.58
CA GLU A 159 -3.20 14.86 -0.66
C GLU A 159 -4.58 14.38 -1.15
N ASN A 160 -5.25 15.19 -1.97
CA ASN A 160 -6.56 14.90 -2.54
C ASN A 160 -6.54 13.87 -3.70
N HIS A 161 -5.39 13.59 -4.33
CA HIS A 161 -5.24 12.43 -5.23
C HIS A 161 -5.43 11.10 -4.47
N HIS A 162 -5.10 11.08 -3.17
CA HIS A 162 -5.29 9.89 -2.33
C HIS A 162 -6.71 9.78 -1.77
N ALA A 163 -7.41 10.90 -1.50
CA ALA A 163 -8.80 10.92 -1.04
C ALA A 163 -9.85 10.76 -2.15
N MET A 164 -9.56 11.20 -3.39
CA MET A 164 -10.51 11.23 -4.50
C MET A 164 -10.43 10.03 -5.46
N SER A 165 -9.62 9.00 -5.16
CA SER A 165 -9.65 7.75 -5.93
C SER A 165 -10.98 6.98 -5.80
N PHE A 166 -11.96 7.51 -5.05
CA PHE A 166 -13.28 6.94 -4.81
C PHE A 166 -14.41 7.48 -5.71
N THR A 167 -14.19 8.48 -6.57
CA THR A 167 -15.32 9.16 -7.27
C THR A 167 -15.15 9.44 -8.76
N VAL A 168 -13.98 9.22 -9.39
CA VAL A 168 -13.78 9.58 -10.81
C VAL A 168 -12.97 8.54 -11.62
N CYS A 169 -13.19 7.25 -11.34
CA CYS A 169 -12.95 6.19 -12.31
C CYS A 169 -14.28 5.59 -12.74
#